data_AF-A0A7Y8TIM2-F1
#
_entry.id   AF-A0A7Y8TIM2-F1
#
_cell.length_a   1.000
_cell.length_b   1.000
_cell.length_c   1.000
_cell.angle_alpha   90.00
_cell.angle_beta   90.00
_cell.angle_gamma   90.00
#
_symmetry.space_group_name_H-M   'P 1'
#
loop_
_entity.id
_entity.type
_entity.pdbx_description
1 polymer ?
#
loop_
_entity_poly.entity_id
_entity_poly.type
_entity_poly.pdbx_seq_one_letter_code
_entity_poly.pdbx_strand_id
1 'polypeptide(L)'
;PDYKLLGSASKDQTARIWEVATGKEVAVLKGHNGAVTGIEFSPDGKYVVTAGEDKTLRLWDTTNWQEVRVIRGHTAEISSVAFSPDGQTVISGSADKTARIWEVASGKELLVLSGHSGGITSLAVSEDGKRIATASEDGTARVWDAANGTEQMALRGHSGAVTAVFFKPDGSRIYTGGADKTLRLWDSASGKEMKITTGFTKPIKRLYTCATFKAIMESGTPVDQPIEDPVWVVNDEVWRIFDLYYGYGYGWVPFVPTYTGAIFSPDSKLVATGGSDGVVRLWDSATGKLVRTLEGHTNGVLLTGNGGFSPDGQRIVAGGGDSIAIVWEVVSGKQLLTLTGHSDGVTNATFSPDGKLIVTAGADNTARVWDATTGKQLLVLKGHTGALNTARFSPDGKFIITASADSTARIWDTASGQLLAIVLGHNGPVSDANFSPDGKNILTASEDFTAIIQPCDICGS
;
A
#
# COMPACT_ATOMS: atom_id res chain seq x y z
N PRO A 1 16.94 -15.79 -6.38
CA PRO A 1 16.46 -17.20 -6.38
C PRO A 1 16.37 -17.84 -4.99
N ASP A 2 17.31 -17.51 -4.09
CA ASP A 2 17.34 -18.03 -2.70
C ASP A 2 16.49 -17.21 -1.70
N TYR A 3 15.69 -16.26 -2.20
CA TYR A 3 14.81 -15.36 -1.44
C TYR A 3 15.51 -14.47 -0.38
N LYS A 4 16.84 -14.35 -0.43
CA LYS A 4 17.59 -13.49 0.52
C LYS A 4 17.64 -12.03 0.11
N LEU A 5 17.51 -11.77 -1.19
CA LEU A 5 17.60 -10.43 -1.76
C LEU A 5 16.28 -10.02 -2.42
N LEU A 6 15.93 -8.76 -2.25
CA LEU A 6 14.80 -8.10 -2.91
C LEU A 6 15.34 -6.97 -3.80
N GLY A 7 14.84 -6.89 -5.03
CA GLY A 7 15.12 -5.78 -5.94
C GLY A 7 13.93 -4.82 -6.01
N SER A 8 14.20 -3.51 -5.96
CA SER A 8 13.20 -2.46 -6.19
C SER A 8 13.64 -1.53 -7.32
N ALA A 9 12.75 -1.24 -8.26
CA ALA A 9 12.94 -0.25 -9.31
C ALA A 9 12.20 1.05 -8.94
N SER A 10 12.76 2.21 -9.27
CA SER A 10 12.25 3.51 -8.81
C SER A 10 12.27 4.57 -9.90
N LYS A 11 11.39 5.57 -9.73
CA LYS A 11 11.34 6.79 -10.55
C LYS A 11 12.55 7.71 -10.31
N ASP A 12 13.32 7.49 -9.25
CA ASP A 12 14.56 8.23 -8.96
C ASP A 12 15.74 7.81 -9.86
N GLN A 13 15.47 7.06 -10.93
CA GLN A 13 16.45 6.55 -11.89
C GLN A 13 17.40 5.48 -11.33
N THR A 14 17.13 4.97 -10.13
CA THR A 14 17.90 3.90 -9.51
C THR A 14 17.07 2.63 -9.36
N ALA A 15 17.78 1.51 -9.34
CA ALA A 15 17.28 0.30 -8.71
C ALA A 15 18.08 0.03 -7.42
N ARG A 16 17.44 -0.58 -6.44
CA ARG A 16 18.05 -0.87 -5.14
C ARG A 16 17.88 -2.32 -4.79
N ILE A 17 18.87 -2.86 -4.10
CA ILE A 17 18.90 -4.23 -3.62
C ILE A 17 18.88 -4.21 -2.10
N TRP A 18 18.03 -5.05 -1.52
CA TRP A 18 17.78 -5.12 -0.09
C TRP A 18 18.00 -6.54 0.39
N GLU A 19 18.58 -6.69 1.58
CA GLU A 19 18.60 -7.95 2.28
C GLU A 19 17.24 -8.15 2.96
N VAL A 20 16.55 -9.24 2.60
CA VAL A 20 15.17 -9.49 3.05
C VAL A 20 15.10 -9.68 4.56
N ALA A 21 16.08 -10.37 5.15
CA ALA A 21 16.07 -10.70 6.58
C ALA A 21 16.24 -9.47 7.48
N THR A 22 16.99 -8.45 7.04
CA THR A 22 17.37 -7.29 7.86
C THR A 22 16.73 -5.99 7.38
N GLY A 23 16.19 -5.96 6.15
CA GLY A 23 15.74 -4.74 5.48
C GLY A 23 16.88 -3.81 5.08
N LYS A 24 18.14 -4.23 5.22
CA LYS A 24 19.30 -3.37 4.93
C LYS A 24 19.51 -3.23 3.43
N GLU A 25 19.79 -2.01 2.98
CA GLU A 25 20.23 -1.75 1.61
C GLU A 25 21.62 -2.37 1.37
N VAL A 26 21.70 -3.25 0.37
CA VAL A 26 22.91 -3.95 -0.06
C VAL A 26 23.62 -3.17 -1.17
N ALA A 27 22.85 -2.64 -2.13
CA ALA A 27 23.40 -1.93 -3.28
C ALA A 27 22.41 -0.94 -3.88
N VAL A 28 22.95 0.11 -4.52
CA VAL A 28 22.22 1.06 -5.37
C VAL A 28 22.79 0.98 -6.79
N LEU A 29 21.97 0.50 -7.72
CA LEU A 29 22.30 0.35 -9.13
C LEU A 29 22.00 1.67 -9.85
N LYS A 30 23.06 2.44 -10.12
CA LYS A 30 22.98 3.77 -10.77
C LYS A 30 23.47 3.69 -12.19
N GLY A 31 22.68 4.16 -13.14
CA GLY A 31 23.09 4.23 -14.53
C GLY A 31 21.99 4.70 -15.48
N HIS A 32 20.73 4.37 -15.20
CA HIS A 32 19.60 4.80 -16.03
C HIS A 32 19.45 6.32 -16.07
N ASN A 33 19.06 6.85 -17.23
CA ASN A 33 18.73 8.27 -17.43
C ASN A 33 17.22 8.47 -17.62
N GLY A 34 16.43 7.90 -16.71
CA GLY A 34 14.97 7.79 -16.74
C GLY A 34 14.50 6.84 -15.65
N ALA A 35 13.20 6.77 -15.37
CA ALA A 35 12.71 5.87 -14.32
C ALA A 35 13.10 4.42 -14.62
N VAL A 36 13.46 3.66 -13.59
CA VAL A 36 13.60 2.21 -13.70
C VAL A 36 12.22 1.60 -13.57
N THR A 37 11.79 0.87 -14.60
CA THR A 37 10.43 0.35 -14.76
C THR A 37 10.35 -1.15 -14.44
N GLY A 38 11.46 -1.87 -14.57
CA GLY A 38 11.56 -3.30 -14.30
C GLY A 38 12.90 -3.67 -13.70
N ILE A 39 12.88 -4.71 -12.86
CA ILE A 39 14.07 -5.33 -12.27
C ILE A 39 13.81 -6.84 -12.11
N GLU A 40 14.77 -7.67 -12.50
CA GLU A 40 14.68 -9.12 -12.32
C GLU A 40 16.05 -9.74 -12.05
N PHE A 41 16.09 -10.78 -11.21
CA PHE A 41 17.27 -11.61 -10.98
C PHE A 41 17.32 -12.75 -11.99
N SER A 42 18.51 -13.10 -12.47
CA SER A 42 18.69 -14.32 -13.25
C SER A 42 18.33 -15.55 -12.41
N PRO A 43 17.86 -16.65 -13.02
CA PRO A 43 17.53 -17.89 -12.32
C PRO A 43 18.69 -18.46 -11.50
N ASP A 44 19.93 -18.29 -11.96
CA ASP A 44 21.14 -18.70 -11.25
C ASP A 44 21.62 -17.68 -10.21
N GLY A 45 20.98 -16.50 -10.13
CA GLY A 45 21.26 -15.44 -9.18
C GLY A 45 22.55 -14.67 -9.43
N LYS A 46 23.26 -14.93 -10.55
CA LYS A 46 24.53 -14.24 -10.87
C LYS A 46 24.35 -12.85 -11.42
N TYR A 47 23.19 -12.58 -12.02
CA TYR A 47 22.91 -11.30 -12.64
C TYR A 47 21.60 -10.71 -12.15
N VAL A 48 21.52 -9.39 -12.23
CA VAL A 48 20.27 -8.63 -12.21
C VAL A 48 20.15 -7.89 -13.54
N VAL A 49 18.96 -7.88 -14.12
CA VAL A 49 18.64 -7.00 -15.25
C VAL A 49 17.69 -5.90 -14.78
N THR A 50 17.96 -4.66 -15.18
CA THR A 50 17.07 -3.52 -15.00
C THR A 50 16.63 -2.97 -16.33
N ALA A 51 15.39 -2.49 -16.40
CA ALA A 51 14.79 -1.86 -17.56
C ALA A 51 14.36 -0.43 -17.20
N GLY A 52 14.44 0.51 -18.16
CA GLY A 52 14.07 1.89 -17.87
C GLY A 52 13.43 2.67 -19.01
N GLU A 53 12.91 3.84 -18.65
CA GLU A 53 12.38 4.85 -19.59
C GLU A 53 13.47 5.42 -20.52
N ASP A 54 14.74 5.26 -20.14
CA ASP A 54 15.89 5.60 -21.00
C ASP A 54 16.12 4.64 -22.17
N LYS A 55 15.18 3.70 -22.38
CA LYS A 55 15.13 2.74 -23.51
C LYS A 55 16.23 1.69 -23.46
N THR A 56 16.89 1.54 -22.31
CA THR A 56 17.99 0.58 -22.13
C THR A 56 17.61 -0.54 -21.17
N LEU A 57 18.20 -1.70 -21.39
CA LEU A 57 18.37 -2.70 -20.34
C LEU A 57 19.79 -2.60 -19.80
N ARG A 58 19.98 -2.83 -18.51
CA ARG A 58 21.30 -2.89 -17.89
C ARG A 58 21.44 -4.19 -17.12
N LEU A 59 22.55 -4.88 -17.34
CA LEU A 59 22.90 -6.13 -16.68
C LEU A 59 23.94 -5.84 -15.60
N TRP A 60 23.72 -6.34 -14.40
CA TRP A 60 24.53 -6.10 -13.21
C TRP A 60 25.01 -7.43 -12.64
N ASP A 61 26.27 -7.50 -12.22
CA ASP A 61 26.83 -8.67 -11.53
C ASP A 61 26.42 -8.64 -10.05
N THR A 62 25.89 -9.73 -9.50
CA THR A 62 25.40 -9.76 -8.11
C THR A 62 26.51 -9.95 -7.07
N THR A 63 27.72 -10.31 -7.49
CA THR A 63 28.90 -10.46 -6.62
C THR A 63 29.45 -9.11 -6.19
N ASN A 64 29.44 -8.13 -7.09
CA ASN A 64 30.07 -6.82 -6.87
C ASN A 64 29.19 -5.62 -7.23
N TRP A 65 27.97 -5.87 -7.73
CA TRP A 65 26.98 -4.86 -8.13
C TRP A 65 27.47 -3.88 -9.20
N GLN A 66 28.46 -4.28 -10.01
CA GLN A 66 28.93 -3.50 -11.14
C GLN A 66 28.09 -3.76 -12.40
N GLU A 67 27.95 -2.72 -13.21
CA GLU A 67 27.32 -2.84 -14.52
C GLU A 67 28.22 -3.67 -15.44
N VAL A 68 27.70 -4.81 -15.88
CA VAL A 68 28.34 -5.70 -16.85
C VAL A 68 28.09 -5.20 -18.26
N ARG A 69 26.87 -4.70 -18.53
CA ARG A 69 26.47 -4.33 -19.89
C ARG A 69 25.29 -3.37 -19.91
N VAL A 70 25.29 -2.48 -20.91
CA VAL A 70 24.11 -1.74 -21.36
C VAL A 70 23.64 -2.32 -22.70
N ILE A 71 22.39 -2.77 -22.76
CA ILE A 71 21.76 -3.32 -23.97
C ILE A 71 20.83 -2.25 -24.54
N ARG A 72 21.01 -1.96 -25.84
CA ARG A 72 20.30 -0.90 -26.56
C ARG A 72 19.65 -1.48 -27.81
N GLY A 73 18.46 -0.99 -28.15
CA GLY A 73 17.80 -1.27 -29.43
C GLY A 73 16.31 -0.94 -29.46
N HIS A 74 15.65 -0.88 -28.30
CA HIS A 74 14.32 -0.32 -28.19
C HIS A 74 14.30 1.19 -28.54
N THR A 75 13.22 1.63 -29.18
CA THR A 75 13.07 3.03 -29.64
C THR A 75 12.17 3.88 -28.73
N ALA A 76 11.53 3.26 -27.73
CA ALA A 76 10.74 3.89 -26.69
C ALA A 76 11.01 3.23 -25.32
N GLU A 77 10.32 3.69 -24.28
CA GLU A 77 10.48 3.22 -22.91
C GLU A 77 10.28 1.70 -22.82
N ILE A 78 11.09 1.04 -21.99
CA ILE A 78 10.89 -0.39 -21.70
C ILE A 78 9.95 -0.47 -20.50
N SER A 79 8.87 -1.24 -20.61
CA SER A 79 7.82 -1.34 -19.59
C SER A 79 7.93 -2.62 -18.76
N SER A 80 8.56 -3.66 -19.30
CA SER A 80 8.65 -4.97 -18.66
C SER A 80 9.89 -5.72 -19.12
N VAL A 81 10.44 -6.55 -18.24
CA VAL A 81 11.66 -7.34 -18.48
C VAL A 81 11.51 -8.70 -17.78
N ALA A 82 12.07 -9.75 -18.38
CA ALA A 82 12.24 -11.06 -17.74
C ALA A 82 13.47 -11.81 -18.24
N PHE A 83 13.96 -12.76 -17.45
CA PHE A 83 14.90 -13.77 -17.91
C PHE A 83 14.17 -14.99 -18.47
N SER A 84 14.82 -15.70 -19.42
CA SER A 84 14.44 -17.07 -19.70
C SER A 84 14.74 -17.99 -18.50
N PRO A 85 13.99 -19.09 -18.30
CA PRO A 85 14.21 -20.02 -17.19
C PRO A 85 15.63 -20.62 -17.14
N ASP A 86 16.32 -20.73 -18.28
CA ASP A 86 17.71 -21.18 -18.37
C ASP A 86 18.75 -20.06 -18.09
N GLY A 87 18.30 -18.82 -17.92
CA GLY A 87 19.13 -17.64 -17.69
C GLY A 87 19.98 -17.18 -18.88
N GLN A 88 19.81 -17.77 -20.07
CA GLN A 88 20.66 -17.46 -21.23
C GLN A 88 20.17 -16.24 -22.03
N THR A 89 18.89 -15.90 -21.90
CA THR A 89 18.28 -14.77 -22.62
C THR A 89 17.52 -13.84 -21.68
N VAL A 90 17.42 -12.58 -22.09
CA VAL A 90 16.54 -11.57 -21.49
C VAL A 90 15.47 -11.23 -22.52
N ILE A 91 14.24 -11.07 -22.06
CA ILE A 91 13.09 -10.64 -22.85
C ILE A 91 12.66 -9.28 -22.33
N SER A 92 12.46 -8.32 -23.23
CA SER A 92 11.97 -6.99 -22.89
C SER A 92 10.75 -6.62 -23.70
N GLY A 93 9.81 -5.91 -23.08
CA GLY A 93 8.62 -5.34 -23.72
C GLY A 93 8.65 -3.83 -23.63
N SER A 94 8.30 -3.14 -24.71
CA SER A 94 8.44 -1.69 -24.80
C SER A 94 7.18 -0.99 -25.34
N ALA A 95 7.08 0.30 -25.01
CA ALA A 95 6.16 1.25 -25.63
C ALA A 95 6.38 1.39 -27.16
N ASP A 96 7.50 0.88 -27.70
CA ASP A 96 7.76 0.82 -29.14
C ASP A 96 6.95 -0.27 -29.87
N LYS A 97 6.05 -0.93 -29.15
CA LYS A 97 5.11 -1.97 -29.63
C LYS A 97 5.78 -3.32 -29.93
N THR A 98 7.07 -3.46 -29.61
CA THR A 98 7.82 -4.70 -29.79
C THR A 98 8.21 -5.31 -28.46
N ALA A 99 8.25 -6.64 -28.43
CA ALA A 99 9.06 -7.35 -27.47
C ALA A 99 10.34 -7.83 -28.16
N ARG A 100 11.45 -7.91 -27.42
CA ARG A 100 12.76 -8.29 -27.97
C ARG A 100 13.42 -9.31 -27.07
N ILE A 101 14.16 -10.23 -27.68
CA ILE A 101 14.91 -11.27 -27.00
C ILE A 101 16.40 -11.00 -27.21
N TRP A 102 17.15 -11.00 -26.12
CA TRP A 102 18.56 -10.64 -26.09
C TRP A 102 19.37 -11.78 -25.50
N GLU A 103 20.53 -12.06 -26.07
CA GLU A 103 21.49 -13.01 -25.49
C GLU A 103 22.18 -12.36 -24.28
N VAL A 104 22.17 -13.00 -23.12
CA VAL A 104 22.78 -12.46 -21.89
C VAL A 104 24.28 -12.29 -22.03
N ALA A 105 24.97 -13.27 -22.64
CA ALA A 105 26.42 -13.28 -22.75
C ALA A 105 26.97 -12.09 -23.57
N SER A 106 26.37 -11.80 -24.72
CA SER A 106 26.84 -10.78 -25.65
C SER A 106 26.05 -9.47 -25.60
N GLY A 107 24.79 -9.49 -25.13
CA GLY A 107 23.82 -8.42 -25.28
C GLY A 107 23.27 -8.26 -26.69
N LYS A 108 23.51 -9.23 -27.58
CA LYS A 108 23.03 -9.21 -28.96
C LYS A 108 21.51 -9.44 -29.00
N GLU A 109 20.83 -8.67 -29.85
CA GLU A 109 19.44 -8.93 -30.21
C GLU A 109 19.33 -10.23 -31.03
N LEU A 110 18.52 -11.16 -30.54
CA LEU A 110 18.25 -12.44 -31.19
C LEU A 110 16.96 -12.38 -32.01
N LEU A 111 15.88 -11.85 -31.42
CA LEU A 111 14.55 -11.81 -32.03
C LEU A 111 13.81 -10.53 -31.70
N VAL A 112 12.95 -10.10 -32.63
CA VAL A 112 11.99 -8.99 -32.46
C VAL A 112 10.58 -9.54 -32.69
N LEU A 113 9.77 -9.50 -31.64
CA LEU A 113 8.37 -9.93 -31.63
C LEU A 113 7.50 -8.73 -32.00
N SER A 114 7.08 -8.67 -33.26
CA SER A 114 6.30 -7.57 -33.83
C SER A 114 4.89 -8.03 -34.18
N GLY A 115 3.88 -7.26 -33.77
CA GLY A 115 2.49 -7.52 -34.14
C GLY A 115 1.47 -6.66 -33.38
N HIS A 116 1.80 -6.19 -32.18
CA HIS A 116 0.96 -5.26 -31.42
C HIS A 116 0.84 -3.90 -32.11
N SER A 117 -0.33 -3.26 -31.97
CA SER A 117 -0.58 -1.91 -32.51
C SER A 117 -0.43 -0.80 -31.46
N GLY A 118 -0.32 -1.17 -30.18
CA GLY A 118 -0.07 -0.31 -29.02
C GLY A 118 1.17 -0.75 -28.24
N GLY A 119 1.60 0.04 -27.25
CA GLY A 119 2.77 -0.29 -26.43
C GLY A 119 2.58 -1.61 -25.68
N ILE A 120 3.66 -2.34 -25.43
CA ILE A 120 3.63 -3.50 -24.53
C ILE A 120 3.61 -2.98 -23.10
N THR A 121 2.75 -3.56 -22.25
CA THR A 121 2.54 -3.15 -20.86
C THR A 121 3.08 -4.16 -19.85
N SER A 122 3.12 -5.44 -20.23
CA SER A 122 3.60 -6.55 -19.40
C SER A 122 4.04 -7.71 -20.29
N LEU A 123 4.98 -8.51 -19.81
CA LEU A 123 5.37 -9.77 -20.43
C LEU A 123 5.44 -10.90 -19.40
N ALA A 124 5.37 -12.14 -19.88
CA ALA A 124 5.60 -13.34 -19.09
C ALA A 124 6.25 -14.43 -19.95
N VAL A 125 7.10 -15.27 -19.35
CA VAL A 125 7.73 -16.42 -20.00
C VAL A 125 7.16 -17.68 -19.38
N SER A 126 6.87 -18.70 -20.19
CA SER A 126 6.45 -20.00 -19.67
C SER A 126 7.60 -20.68 -18.92
N GLU A 127 7.30 -21.51 -17.92
CA GLU A 127 8.31 -22.18 -17.09
C GLU A 127 9.25 -23.10 -17.91
N ASP A 128 8.74 -23.67 -19.01
CA ASP A 128 9.54 -24.44 -19.96
C ASP A 128 10.39 -23.59 -20.92
N GLY A 129 10.27 -22.26 -20.86
CA GLY A 129 10.99 -21.30 -21.68
C GLY A 129 10.57 -21.24 -23.15
N LYS A 130 9.55 -22.01 -23.57
CA LYS A 130 9.19 -22.15 -24.99
C LYS A 130 8.23 -21.09 -25.50
N ARG A 131 7.52 -20.41 -24.61
CA ARG A 131 6.52 -19.41 -24.98
C ARG A 131 6.72 -18.12 -24.22
N ILE A 132 6.43 -17.02 -24.90
CA ILE A 132 6.40 -15.67 -24.33
C ILE A 132 4.98 -15.15 -24.51
N ALA A 133 4.41 -14.54 -23.48
CA ALA A 133 3.15 -13.84 -23.57
C ALA A 133 3.38 -12.35 -23.36
N THR A 134 2.76 -11.52 -24.19
CA THR A 134 2.84 -10.05 -24.13
C THR A 134 1.45 -9.47 -23.97
N ALA A 135 1.28 -8.51 -23.06
CA ALA A 135 0.07 -7.69 -22.92
C ALA A 135 0.31 -6.31 -23.54
N SER A 136 -0.73 -5.71 -24.11
CA SER A 136 -0.59 -4.42 -24.80
C SER A 136 -1.75 -3.47 -24.57
N GLU A 137 -1.42 -2.18 -24.73
CA GLU A 137 -2.37 -1.07 -24.84
C GLU A 137 -3.40 -1.26 -25.96
N ASP A 138 -3.12 -2.11 -26.95
CA ASP A 138 -4.06 -2.43 -28.04
C ASP A 138 -5.26 -3.30 -27.63
N GLY A 139 -5.35 -3.66 -26.34
CA GLY A 139 -6.44 -4.47 -25.80
C GLY A 139 -6.32 -5.97 -26.09
N THR A 140 -5.15 -6.42 -26.57
CA THR A 140 -4.84 -7.83 -26.76
C THR A 140 -3.67 -8.28 -25.89
N ALA A 141 -3.68 -9.57 -25.56
CA ALA A 141 -2.45 -10.27 -25.23
C ALA A 141 -2.07 -11.19 -26.40
N ARG A 142 -0.79 -11.41 -26.64
CA ARG A 142 -0.29 -12.32 -27.69
C ARG A 142 0.66 -13.33 -27.10
N VAL A 143 0.70 -14.52 -27.68
CA VAL A 143 1.64 -15.57 -27.30
C VAL A 143 2.53 -15.87 -28.49
N TRP A 144 3.82 -15.98 -28.20
CA TRP A 144 4.88 -16.14 -29.17
C TRP A 144 5.67 -17.40 -28.87
N ASP A 145 6.17 -18.03 -29.92
CA ASP A 145 7.21 -19.04 -29.82
C ASP A 145 8.54 -18.37 -29.46
N ALA A 146 9.17 -18.77 -28.36
CA ALA A 146 10.40 -18.13 -27.87
C ALA A 146 11.63 -18.45 -28.72
N ALA A 147 11.62 -19.55 -29.49
CA ALA A 147 12.76 -20.00 -30.27
C ALA A 147 12.85 -19.32 -31.63
N ASN A 148 11.72 -18.97 -32.24
CA ASN A 148 11.68 -18.37 -33.58
C ASN A 148 10.92 -17.03 -33.65
N GLY A 149 10.23 -16.63 -32.58
CA GLY A 149 9.53 -15.35 -32.48
C GLY A 149 8.21 -15.28 -33.26
N THR A 150 7.69 -16.41 -33.74
CA THR A 150 6.40 -16.44 -34.44
C THR A 150 5.24 -16.28 -33.46
N GLU A 151 4.21 -15.53 -33.88
CA GLU A 151 2.96 -15.42 -33.13
C GLU A 151 2.19 -16.73 -33.23
N GLN A 152 1.90 -17.34 -32.07
CA GLN A 152 1.10 -18.56 -31.98
C GLN A 152 -0.39 -18.24 -31.81
N MET A 153 -0.73 -17.18 -31.07
CA MET A 153 -2.11 -16.79 -30.80
C MET A 153 -2.24 -15.33 -30.36
N ALA A 154 -3.40 -14.74 -30.68
CA ALA A 154 -3.85 -13.46 -30.15
C ALA A 154 -5.08 -13.68 -29.24
N LEU A 155 -4.92 -13.38 -27.96
CA LEU A 155 -5.96 -13.46 -26.93
C LEU A 155 -6.79 -12.16 -26.98
N ARG A 156 -7.95 -12.24 -27.63
CA ARG A 156 -8.85 -11.11 -27.87
C ARG A 156 -10.08 -11.21 -26.99
N GLY A 157 -10.37 -10.14 -26.26
CA GLY A 157 -11.58 -10.08 -25.43
C GLY A 157 -11.67 -8.82 -24.58
N HIS A 158 -10.54 -8.29 -24.10
CA HIS A 158 -10.53 -7.07 -23.30
C HIS A 158 -11.04 -5.86 -24.10
N SER A 159 -11.87 -5.03 -23.47
CA SER A 159 -12.42 -3.80 -24.09
C SER A 159 -11.55 -2.56 -23.87
N GLY A 160 -10.43 -2.72 -23.17
CA GLY A 160 -9.40 -1.70 -22.95
C GLY A 160 -8.02 -2.34 -22.88
N ALA A 161 -6.99 -1.53 -22.63
CA ALA A 161 -5.60 -1.99 -22.55
C ALA A 161 -5.45 -3.23 -21.66
N VAL A 162 -4.75 -4.26 -22.16
CA VAL A 162 -4.30 -5.36 -21.31
C VAL A 162 -3.06 -4.86 -20.59
N THR A 163 -3.07 -4.93 -19.28
CA THR A 163 -2.06 -4.32 -18.40
C THR A 163 -1.21 -5.37 -17.69
N ALA A 164 -1.68 -6.62 -17.64
CA ALA A 164 -0.96 -7.72 -17.04
C ALA A 164 -1.21 -9.03 -17.81
N VAL A 165 -0.17 -9.84 -17.92
CA VAL A 165 -0.26 -11.20 -18.48
C VAL A 165 0.64 -12.15 -17.70
N PHE A 166 0.21 -13.41 -17.57
CA PHE A 166 0.95 -14.42 -16.81
C PHE A 166 0.61 -15.86 -17.27
N PHE A 167 1.57 -16.78 -17.23
CA PHE A 167 1.38 -18.22 -17.49
C PHE A 167 1.28 -19.03 -16.21
N LYS A 168 0.21 -19.81 -15.99
CA LYS A 168 0.18 -20.78 -14.89
C LYS A 168 1.48 -21.62 -14.90
N PRO A 169 2.10 -21.94 -13.74
CA PRO A 169 3.39 -22.65 -13.70
C PRO A 169 3.42 -23.94 -14.53
N ASP A 170 2.34 -24.74 -14.48
CA ASP A 170 2.18 -25.94 -15.31
C ASP A 170 2.08 -25.68 -16.83
N GLY A 171 2.11 -24.42 -17.25
CA GLY A 171 2.02 -23.95 -18.62
C GLY A 171 0.65 -24.13 -19.26
N SER A 172 -0.36 -24.68 -18.56
CA SER A 172 -1.64 -25.06 -19.17
C SER A 172 -2.58 -23.88 -19.41
N ARG A 173 -2.38 -22.78 -18.70
CA ARG A 173 -3.28 -21.60 -18.69
C ARG A 173 -2.53 -20.29 -18.83
N ILE A 174 -3.23 -19.29 -19.34
CA ILE A 174 -2.78 -17.89 -19.35
C ILE A 174 -3.83 -17.04 -18.64
N TYR A 175 -3.37 -16.09 -17.84
CA TYR A 175 -4.20 -15.08 -17.20
C TYR A 175 -3.88 -13.70 -17.78
N THR A 176 -4.92 -12.93 -18.06
CA THR A 176 -4.78 -11.54 -18.49
C THR A 176 -5.65 -10.63 -17.65
N GLY A 177 -5.08 -9.50 -17.25
CA GLY A 177 -5.78 -8.43 -16.54
C GLY A 177 -5.77 -7.16 -17.38
N GLY A 178 -6.88 -6.41 -17.36
CA GLY A 178 -7.02 -5.23 -18.20
C GLY A 178 -7.54 -3.99 -17.48
N ALA A 179 -7.39 -2.87 -18.17
CA ALA A 179 -8.00 -1.58 -17.85
C ALA A 179 -9.54 -1.63 -17.86
N ASP A 180 -10.10 -2.63 -18.55
CA ASP A 180 -11.53 -2.94 -18.54
C ASP A 180 -12.02 -3.58 -17.23
N LYS A 181 -11.13 -3.72 -16.23
CA LYS A 181 -11.44 -4.24 -14.90
C LYS A 181 -11.91 -5.70 -14.95
N THR A 182 -11.43 -6.46 -15.92
CA THR A 182 -11.70 -7.89 -16.03
C THR A 182 -10.42 -8.69 -15.87
N LEU A 183 -10.54 -9.86 -15.24
CA LEU A 183 -9.52 -10.91 -15.26
C LEU A 183 -10.04 -12.02 -16.18
N ARG A 184 -9.24 -12.39 -17.18
CA ARG A 184 -9.59 -13.44 -18.13
C ARG A 184 -8.61 -14.60 -18.02
N LEU A 185 -9.18 -15.80 -18.09
CA LEU A 185 -8.45 -17.07 -18.09
C LEU A 185 -8.59 -17.70 -19.48
N TRP A 186 -7.45 -18.07 -20.05
CA TRP A 186 -7.34 -18.63 -21.38
C TRP A 186 -6.71 -20.02 -21.31
N ASP A 187 -7.16 -20.90 -22.19
CA ASP A 187 -6.46 -22.14 -22.46
C ASP A 187 -5.20 -21.83 -23.26
N SER A 188 -4.03 -22.19 -22.73
CA SER A 188 -2.75 -21.79 -23.32
C SER A 188 -2.42 -22.49 -24.64
N ALA A 189 -3.09 -23.61 -24.95
CA ALA A 189 -2.83 -24.41 -26.15
C ALA A 189 -3.69 -23.93 -27.32
N SER A 190 -4.96 -23.63 -27.05
CA SER A 190 -5.93 -23.21 -28.08
C SER A 190 -6.13 -21.70 -28.16
N GLY A 191 -5.74 -20.93 -27.14
CA GLY A 191 -6.03 -19.50 -27.03
C GLY A 191 -7.50 -19.18 -26.75
N LYS A 192 -8.33 -20.19 -26.44
CA LYS A 192 -9.75 -20.01 -26.16
C LYS A 192 -9.97 -19.41 -24.77
N GLU A 193 -10.84 -18.41 -24.67
CA GLU A 193 -11.30 -17.90 -23.38
C GLU A 193 -12.08 -18.99 -22.63
N MET A 194 -11.65 -19.28 -21.41
CA MET A 194 -12.27 -20.26 -20.53
C MET A 194 -13.19 -19.60 -19.50
N LYS A 195 -12.76 -18.47 -18.95
CA LYS A 195 -13.50 -17.77 -17.88
C LYS A 195 -13.18 -16.28 -17.89
N ILE A 196 -14.19 -15.48 -17.62
CA ILE A 196 -14.07 -14.06 -17.33
C ILE A 196 -14.54 -13.81 -15.89
N THR A 197 -13.74 -13.09 -15.13
CA THR A 197 -14.06 -12.64 -13.78
C THR A 197 -14.24 -11.14 -13.81
N THR A 198 -15.41 -10.69 -13.36
CA THR A 198 -15.82 -9.28 -13.32
C THR A 198 -16.07 -8.85 -11.86
N GLY A 199 -16.41 -7.58 -11.63
CA GLY A 199 -16.65 -7.04 -10.28
C GLY A 199 -15.44 -6.34 -9.66
N PHE A 200 -14.34 -6.18 -10.40
CA PHE A 200 -13.26 -5.29 -10.00
C PHE A 200 -13.69 -3.83 -10.18
N THR A 201 -13.58 -3.03 -9.12
CA THR A 201 -13.97 -1.61 -9.15
C THR A 201 -12.91 -0.73 -9.84
N LYS A 202 -11.68 -1.23 -9.96
CA LYS A 202 -10.51 -0.57 -10.58
C LYS A 202 -9.84 -1.43 -11.65
N PRO A 203 -9.07 -0.82 -12.58
CA PRO A 203 -8.18 -1.53 -13.50
C PRO A 203 -7.29 -2.54 -12.81
N ILE A 204 -7.10 -3.71 -13.43
CA ILE A 204 -6.02 -4.61 -13.04
C ILE A 204 -4.72 -4.01 -13.55
N LYS A 205 -3.63 -4.06 -12.77
CA LYS A 205 -2.33 -3.51 -13.18
C LYS A 205 -1.22 -4.54 -13.22
N ARG A 206 -1.21 -5.51 -12.30
CA ARG A 206 -0.21 -6.59 -12.29
C ARG A 206 -0.85 -7.91 -11.84
N LEU A 207 -0.25 -9.01 -12.30
CA LEU A 207 -0.61 -10.37 -11.89
C LEU A 207 0.66 -11.08 -11.38
N TYR A 208 0.53 -11.89 -10.33
CA TYR A 208 1.63 -12.68 -9.75
C TYR A 208 1.17 -14.10 -9.40
N THR A 209 2.10 -15.06 -9.31
CA THR A 209 1.81 -16.42 -8.84
C THR A 209 2.84 -17.02 -7.88
N CYS A 210 2.42 -18.19 -7.41
CA CYS A 210 2.82 -19.08 -6.33
C CYS A 210 4.25 -19.67 -6.37
N ALA A 211 5.30 -18.93 -6.75
CA ALA A 211 6.65 -19.28 -6.27
C ALA A 211 6.82 -18.86 -4.79
N THR A 212 6.05 -17.87 -4.35
CA THR A 212 6.04 -17.27 -3.01
C THR A 212 5.24 -18.04 -1.96
N PHE A 213 4.45 -19.05 -2.34
CA PHE A 213 3.62 -19.78 -1.38
C PHE A 213 4.40 -20.83 -0.58
N LYS A 214 5.45 -21.42 -1.15
CA LYS A 214 6.32 -22.36 -0.41
C LYS A 214 7.03 -21.66 0.76
N ALA A 215 7.54 -20.44 0.54
CA ALA A 215 8.19 -19.64 1.56
C ALA A 215 7.22 -19.13 2.66
N ILE A 216 5.95 -18.86 2.32
CA ILE A 216 4.93 -18.42 3.30
C ILE A 216 4.35 -19.60 4.07
N MET A 217 4.14 -20.77 3.44
CA MET A 217 3.69 -21.99 4.15
C MET A 217 4.76 -22.55 5.08
N GLU A 218 6.04 -22.48 4.70
CA GLU A 218 7.16 -22.81 5.58
C GLU A 218 7.30 -21.82 6.77
N SER A 219 6.64 -20.65 6.70
CA SER A 219 6.54 -19.67 7.80
C SER A 219 5.34 -19.89 8.74
N GLY A 220 4.53 -20.94 8.52
CA GLY A 220 3.65 -21.52 9.55
C GLY A 220 2.21 -21.00 9.63
N THR A 221 1.63 -20.45 8.56
CA THR A 221 0.17 -20.19 8.51
C THR A 221 -0.61 -21.44 8.09
N PRO A 222 -1.57 -21.95 8.88
CA PRO A 222 -2.44 -23.04 8.44
C PRO A 222 -3.50 -22.51 7.48
N VAL A 223 -3.65 -23.16 6.32
CA VAL A 223 -4.81 -23.01 5.44
C VAL A 223 -5.50 -24.36 5.41
N ASP A 224 -6.76 -24.42 5.86
CA ASP A 224 -7.50 -25.67 6.11
C ASP A 224 -7.99 -26.41 4.85
N GLN A 225 -7.74 -25.89 3.64
CA GLN A 225 -8.02 -26.58 2.38
C GLN A 225 -6.98 -26.26 1.29
N PRO A 226 -6.63 -27.22 0.42
CA PRO A 226 -5.72 -26.98 -0.71
C PRO A 226 -6.34 -26.00 -1.71
N ILE A 227 -5.65 -24.90 -1.99
CA ILE A 227 -5.98 -23.92 -3.03
C ILE A 227 -5.41 -24.43 -4.36
N GLU A 228 -6.26 -24.70 -5.36
CA GLU A 228 -5.81 -25.40 -6.59
C GLU A 228 -5.16 -24.45 -7.62
N ASP A 229 -5.62 -23.19 -7.72
CA ASP A 229 -5.13 -22.20 -8.71
C ASP A 229 -5.03 -20.76 -8.14
N PRO A 230 -4.09 -20.45 -7.23
CA PRO A 230 -3.96 -19.11 -6.65
C PRO A 230 -3.33 -18.11 -7.64
N VAL A 231 -4.09 -17.10 -8.04
CA VAL A 231 -3.60 -15.94 -8.82
C VAL A 231 -3.72 -14.68 -7.99
N TRP A 232 -2.62 -13.93 -7.88
CA TRP A 232 -2.61 -12.63 -7.22
C TRP A 232 -2.93 -11.55 -8.24
N VAL A 233 -3.98 -10.78 -7.95
CA VAL A 233 -4.39 -9.62 -8.75
C VAL A 233 -4.04 -8.35 -8.00
N VAL A 234 -3.29 -7.46 -8.66
CA VAL A 234 -2.93 -6.14 -8.12
C VAL A 234 -3.65 -5.05 -8.90
N ASN A 235 -4.48 -4.31 -8.18
CA ASN A 235 -5.07 -3.05 -8.60
C ASN A 235 -4.54 -1.98 -7.63
N ASP A 236 -4.50 -0.70 -7.99
CA ASP A 236 -3.80 0.40 -7.28
C ASP A 236 -3.99 0.51 -5.74
N GLU A 237 -4.87 -0.27 -5.13
CA GLU A 237 -5.23 -0.23 -3.72
C GLU A 237 -5.36 -1.61 -3.03
N VAL A 238 -5.32 -2.74 -3.75
CA VAL A 238 -5.61 -4.06 -3.14
C VAL A 238 -4.80 -5.19 -3.80
N TRP A 239 -4.20 -6.07 -2.98
CA TRP A 239 -3.74 -7.41 -3.37
C TRP A 239 -4.86 -8.41 -3.08
N ARG A 240 -5.32 -9.16 -4.10
CA ARG A 240 -6.30 -10.24 -3.91
C ARG A 240 -5.74 -11.56 -4.41
N ILE A 241 -5.78 -12.59 -3.57
CA ILE A 241 -5.57 -13.98 -4.00
C ILE A 241 -6.92 -14.53 -4.46
N PHE A 242 -6.97 -15.01 -5.69
CA PHE A 242 -8.13 -15.72 -6.23
C PHE A 242 -7.80 -17.19 -6.40
N ASP A 243 -8.64 -18.07 -5.85
CA ASP A 243 -8.73 -19.45 -6.34
C ASP A 243 -9.75 -19.47 -7.47
N LEU A 244 -9.23 -19.60 -8.69
CA LEU A 244 -10.06 -19.49 -9.89
C LEU A 244 -10.79 -20.79 -10.25
N TYR A 245 -10.46 -21.92 -9.60
CA TYR A 245 -11.15 -23.20 -9.79
C TYR A 245 -12.55 -23.16 -9.17
N TYR A 246 -12.67 -22.67 -7.94
CA TYR A 246 -13.97 -22.55 -7.24
C TYR A 246 -14.62 -21.17 -7.32
N GLY A 247 -13.92 -20.13 -7.78
CA GLY A 247 -14.45 -18.76 -7.86
C GLY A 247 -14.54 -18.04 -6.50
N TYR A 248 -13.78 -18.50 -5.51
CA TYR A 248 -13.66 -17.87 -4.20
C TYR A 248 -12.34 -17.08 -4.12
N GLY A 249 -12.40 -15.85 -3.60
CA GLY A 249 -11.20 -15.12 -3.20
C GLY A 249 -10.77 -15.57 -1.80
N TYR A 250 -9.60 -16.19 -1.68
CA TYR A 250 -9.07 -16.66 -0.39
C TYR A 250 -7.91 -15.78 0.04
N GLY A 251 -8.13 -14.92 1.02
CA GLY A 251 -7.02 -14.33 1.79
C GLY A 251 -6.60 -12.93 1.33
N TRP A 252 -6.65 -12.04 2.32
CA TRP A 252 -6.03 -10.75 2.33
C TRP A 252 -4.56 -10.95 2.70
N VAL A 253 -3.64 -10.62 1.82
CA VAL A 253 -2.28 -10.31 2.27
C VAL A 253 -2.15 -8.81 2.11
N PRO A 254 -2.11 -8.07 3.22
CA PRO A 254 -2.05 -6.63 3.15
C PRO A 254 -0.86 -6.20 2.30
N PHE A 255 -1.11 -5.19 1.46
CA PHE A 255 -0.18 -4.09 1.28
C PHE A 255 0.60 -3.86 2.59
N VAL A 256 1.87 -3.47 2.57
CA VAL A 256 2.42 -2.82 3.75
C VAL A 256 1.78 -1.43 3.74
N PRO A 257 0.65 -1.16 4.43
CA PRO A 257 0.17 0.20 4.50
C PRO A 257 1.32 1.05 5.03
N THR A 258 1.43 2.26 4.52
CA THR A 258 2.20 3.26 5.25
C THR A 258 1.48 3.40 6.59
N TYR A 259 2.07 2.79 7.62
CA TYR A 259 1.59 2.92 8.98
C TYR A 259 1.92 4.34 9.39
N THR A 260 0.90 5.18 9.37
CA THR A 260 1.10 6.60 9.62
C THR A 260 1.32 6.88 11.09
N GLY A 261 0.89 5.98 12.00
CA GLY A 261 1.17 6.04 13.43
C GLY A 261 0.94 4.73 14.18
N ALA A 262 1.52 4.67 15.39
CA ALA A 262 1.41 3.55 16.32
C ALA A 262 1.17 4.05 17.75
N ILE A 263 0.29 3.40 18.50
CA ILE A 263 0.02 3.70 19.91
C ILE A 263 0.05 2.41 20.75
N PHE A 264 0.53 2.50 21.99
CA PHE A 264 0.45 1.37 22.92
C PHE A 264 -0.90 1.34 23.65
N SER A 265 -1.37 0.15 24.01
CA SER A 265 -2.43 -0.01 25.00
C SER A 265 -1.95 0.49 26.37
N PRO A 266 -2.85 0.88 27.30
CA PRO A 266 -2.47 1.38 28.62
C PRO A 266 -1.61 0.38 29.43
N ASP A 267 -1.84 -0.92 29.24
CA ASP A 267 -1.06 -1.99 29.86
C ASP A 267 0.22 -2.37 29.06
N SER A 268 0.49 -1.64 27.98
CA SER A 268 1.60 -1.83 27.05
C SER A 268 1.68 -3.19 26.36
N LYS A 269 0.65 -4.04 26.48
CA LYS A 269 0.65 -5.39 25.88
C LYS A 269 0.34 -5.37 24.40
N LEU A 270 -0.44 -4.40 23.93
CA LEU A 270 -0.80 -4.25 22.54
C LEU A 270 -0.22 -2.98 21.94
N VAL A 271 0.07 -3.02 20.65
CA VAL A 271 0.31 -1.85 19.81
C VAL A 271 -0.84 -1.77 18.80
N ALA A 272 -1.43 -0.60 18.62
CA ALA A 272 -2.39 -0.34 17.55
C ALA A 272 -1.75 0.50 16.46
N THR A 273 -1.96 0.14 15.19
CA THR A 273 -1.47 0.87 14.02
C THR A 273 -2.58 1.15 13.02
N GLY A 274 -2.62 2.35 12.45
CA GLY A 274 -3.57 2.74 11.41
C GLY A 274 -2.95 2.60 10.04
N GLY A 275 -3.68 2.00 9.10
CA GLY A 275 -3.25 1.87 7.73
C GLY A 275 -3.98 2.81 6.78
N SER A 276 -3.28 3.22 5.72
CA SER A 276 -3.86 3.92 4.56
C SER A 276 -4.96 3.13 3.86
N ASP A 277 -5.09 1.83 4.16
CA ASP A 277 -6.12 0.92 3.68
C ASP A 277 -7.43 0.97 4.48
N GLY A 278 -7.53 1.87 5.47
CA GLY A 278 -8.73 2.04 6.30
C GLY A 278 -8.82 1.02 7.44
N VAL A 279 -7.74 0.30 7.72
CA VAL A 279 -7.74 -0.80 8.67
C VAL A 279 -6.88 -0.46 9.88
N VAL A 280 -7.45 -0.63 11.08
CA VAL A 280 -6.70 -0.57 12.33
C VAL A 280 -6.23 -1.98 12.69
N ARG A 281 -4.96 -2.14 13.04
CA ARG A 281 -4.35 -3.43 13.39
C ARG A 281 -3.85 -3.41 14.80
N LEU A 282 -4.10 -4.48 15.54
CA LEU A 282 -3.62 -4.70 16.89
C LEU A 282 -2.54 -5.76 16.87
N TRP A 283 -1.39 -5.45 17.46
CA TRP A 283 -0.20 -6.28 17.51
C TRP A 283 0.14 -6.60 18.95
N ASP A 284 0.63 -7.79 19.20
CA ASP A 284 1.23 -8.12 20.48
C ASP A 284 2.58 -7.41 20.58
N SER A 285 2.73 -6.57 21.59
CA SER A 285 3.92 -5.71 21.78
C SER A 285 5.22 -6.50 21.99
N ALA A 286 5.14 -7.70 22.58
CA ALA A 286 6.30 -8.49 22.95
C ALA A 286 6.81 -9.34 21.77
N THR A 287 5.88 -9.87 20.98
CA THR A 287 6.17 -10.80 19.87
C THR A 287 6.11 -10.15 18.51
N GLY A 288 5.51 -8.97 18.38
CA GLY A 288 5.25 -8.29 17.12
C GLY A 288 4.20 -8.98 16.23
N LYS A 289 3.52 -10.02 16.74
CA LYS A 289 2.52 -10.76 15.97
C LYS A 289 1.22 -9.99 15.89
N LEU A 290 0.59 -10.01 14.72
CA LEU A 290 -0.74 -9.48 14.53
C LEU A 290 -1.73 -10.28 15.39
N VAL A 291 -2.40 -9.60 16.31
CA VAL A 291 -3.45 -10.17 17.16
C VAL A 291 -4.79 -10.03 16.47
N ARG A 292 -5.06 -8.87 15.87
CA ARG A 292 -6.39 -8.57 15.30
C ARG A 292 -6.37 -7.48 14.24
N THR A 293 -7.35 -7.57 13.35
CA THR A 293 -7.69 -6.57 12.35
C THR A 293 -9.07 -5.97 12.67
N LEU A 294 -9.16 -4.64 12.66
CA LEU A 294 -10.39 -3.88 12.90
C LEU A 294 -10.73 -3.13 11.62
N GLU A 295 -11.82 -3.54 11.00
CA GLU A 295 -12.31 -3.00 9.73
C GLU A 295 -13.50 -2.06 9.97
N GLY A 296 -13.83 -1.24 8.98
CA GLY A 296 -15.02 -0.39 8.99
C GLY A 296 -14.85 0.92 8.23
N HIS A 297 -13.63 1.47 8.18
CA HIS A 297 -13.36 2.67 7.38
C HIS A 297 -13.23 2.34 5.90
N THR A 298 -13.75 3.25 5.06
CA THR A 298 -13.71 3.15 3.60
C THR A 298 -12.58 3.97 2.97
N ASN A 299 -11.89 4.77 3.78
CA ASN A 299 -10.72 5.56 3.41
C ASN A 299 -9.63 5.40 4.49
N GLY A 300 -8.41 5.89 4.21
CA GLY A 300 -7.27 5.71 5.10
C GLY A 300 -7.51 6.17 6.54
N VAL A 301 -6.96 5.40 7.50
CA VAL A 301 -6.98 5.71 8.93
C VAL A 301 -5.59 6.19 9.35
N LEU A 302 -5.53 7.38 9.93
CA LEU A 302 -4.33 7.89 10.57
C LEU A 302 -4.40 7.55 12.06
N LEU A 303 -3.29 7.10 12.67
CA LEU A 303 -3.19 6.89 14.14
C LEU A 303 -2.14 7.77 14.82
N THR A 304 -1.34 8.55 14.08
CA THR A 304 -0.52 9.61 14.69
C THR A 304 -1.45 10.67 15.28
N GLY A 305 -1.66 10.61 16.60
CA GLY A 305 -2.62 11.44 17.31
C GLY A 305 -4.09 11.03 17.14
N ASN A 306 -4.40 10.09 16.24
CA ASN A 306 -5.72 9.98 15.62
C ASN A 306 -6.50 8.69 15.96
N GLY A 307 -6.09 8.08 17.07
CA GLY A 307 -6.86 7.10 17.80
C GLY A 307 -6.30 6.91 19.20
N GLY A 308 -7.15 6.43 20.10
CA GLY A 308 -6.79 6.21 21.50
C GLY A 308 -7.43 4.93 22.00
N PHE A 309 -6.66 4.15 22.75
CA PHE A 309 -7.28 3.18 23.64
C PHE A 309 -8.08 3.92 24.70
N SER A 310 -9.22 3.36 25.12
CA SER A 310 -9.86 3.81 26.35
C SER A 310 -8.91 3.59 27.53
N PRO A 311 -9.04 4.34 28.63
CA PRO A 311 -8.15 4.22 29.80
C PRO A 311 -8.09 2.80 30.39
N ASP A 312 -9.18 2.04 30.28
CA ASP A 312 -9.28 0.64 30.69
C ASP A 312 -8.69 -0.36 29.66
N GLY A 313 -8.27 0.11 28.49
CA GLY A 313 -7.72 -0.69 27.40
C GLY A 313 -8.73 -1.57 26.65
N GLN A 314 -10.03 -1.49 26.98
CA GLN A 314 -11.04 -2.41 26.43
C GLN A 314 -11.61 -1.95 25.09
N ARG A 315 -11.52 -0.65 24.78
CA ARG A 315 -12.00 -0.06 23.54
C ARG A 315 -10.89 0.70 22.85
N ILE A 316 -11.04 0.86 21.54
CA ILE A 316 -10.19 1.73 20.74
C ILE A 316 -11.09 2.56 19.83
N VAL A 317 -10.74 3.84 19.66
CA VAL A 317 -11.37 4.75 18.71
C VAL A 317 -10.36 5.15 17.65
N ALA A 318 -10.81 5.29 16.39
CA ALA A 318 -10.01 5.85 15.32
C ALA A 318 -10.85 6.74 14.40
N GLY A 319 -10.25 7.82 13.91
CA GLY A 319 -10.81 8.67 12.85
C GLY A 319 -10.36 8.20 11.46
N GLY A 320 -11.24 8.32 10.47
CA GLY A 320 -10.93 7.99 9.08
C GLY A 320 -11.10 9.17 8.13
N GLY A 321 -10.43 9.09 6.98
CA GLY A 321 -10.62 10.02 5.85
C GLY A 321 -11.99 9.92 5.18
N ASP A 322 -12.90 9.11 5.71
CA ASP A 322 -14.29 8.92 5.28
C ASP A 322 -15.29 9.71 6.15
N SER A 323 -14.79 10.71 6.87
CA SER A 323 -15.56 11.66 7.68
C SER A 323 -16.28 11.05 8.89
N ILE A 324 -15.91 9.83 9.27
CA ILE A 324 -16.44 9.14 10.45
C ILE A 324 -15.31 8.79 11.42
N ALA A 325 -15.69 8.54 12.68
CA ALA A 325 -14.85 7.83 13.63
C ALA A 325 -15.56 6.56 14.09
N ILE A 326 -14.82 5.49 14.32
CA ILE A 326 -15.39 4.20 14.72
C ILE A 326 -14.79 3.79 16.07
N VAL A 327 -15.61 3.18 16.92
CA VAL A 327 -15.19 2.60 18.20
C VAL A 327 -15.33 1.09 18.13
N TRP A 328 -14.28 0.35 18.49
CA TRP A 328 -14.29 -1.10 18.54
C TRP A 328 -14.01 -1.61 19.96
N GLU A 329 -14.53 -2.79 20.26
CA GLU A 329 -14.09 -3.60 21.40
C GLU A 329 -12.79 -4.31 21.04
N VAL A 330 -11.75 -4.13 21.86
CA VAL A 330 -10.39 -4.63 21.60
C VAL A 330 -10.33 -6.16 21.57
N VAL A 331 -11.01 -6.82 22.51
CA VAL A 331 -10.95 -8.28 22.68
C VAL A 331 -11.61 -9.01 21.51
N SER A 332 -12.83 -8.60 21.14
CA SER A 332 -13.61 -9.26 20.09
C SER A 332 -13.34 -8.72 18.68
N GLY A 333 -12.91 -7.46 18.57
CA GLY A 333 -12.85 -6.71 17.32
C GLY A 333 -14.18 -6.18 16.84
N LYS A 334 -15.25 -6.35 17.63
CA LYS A 334 -16.58 -5.91 17.24
C LYS A 334 -16.63 -4.39 17.20
N GLN A 335 -17.11 -3.86 16.09
CA GLN A 335 -17.50 -2.47 15.98
C GLN A 335 -18.67 -2.18 16.93
N LEU A 336 -18.45 -1.27 17.88
CA LEU A 336 -19.42 -0.85 18.89
C LEU A 336 -20.22 0.37 18.42
N LEU A 337 -19.52 1.39 17.90
CA LEU A 337 -20.11 2.68 17.53
C LEU A 337 -19.56 3.18 16.20
N THR A 338 -20.41 3.90 15.46
CA THR A 338 -20.01 4.74 14.32
C THR A 338 -20.41 6.18 14.63
N LEU A 339 -19.44 7.05 14.80
CA LEU A 339 -19.63 8.47 15.10
C LEU A 339 -19.70 9.24 13.78
N THR A 340 -20.91 9.66 13.41
CA THR A 340 -21.18 10.39 12.17
C THR A 340 -21.51 11.83 12.47
N GLY A 341 -20.97 12.75 11.67
CA GLY A 341 -21.32 14.17 11.77
C GLY A 341 -20.33 15.11 11.11
N HIS A 342 -19.04 14.78 11.06
CA HIS A 342 -18.05 15.58 10.34
C HIS A 342 -18.38 15.60 8.83
N SER A 343 -18.17 16.75 8.19
CA SER A 343 -18.39 16.89 6.73
C SER A 343 -17.14 16.64 5.90
N ASP A 344 -16.00 16.41 6.54
CA ASP A 344 -14.70 16.10 5.96
C ASP A 344 -13.94 15.14 6.90
N GLY A 345 -12.78 14.64 6.48
CA GLY A 345 -12.01 13.61 7.18
C GLY A 345 -11.76 13.90 8.67
N VAL A 346 -11.83 12.85 9.49
CA VAL A 346 -11.54 12.93 10.93
C VAL A 346 -10.04 12.79 11.14
N THR A 347 -9.42 13.85 11.65
CA THR A 347 -7.97 14.02 11.80
C THR A 347 -7.46 13.70 13.21
N ASN A 348 -8.35 13.64 14.21
CA ASN A 348 -8.04 13.14 15.55
C ASN A 348 -9.25 12.44 16.17
N ALA A 349 -9.05 11.37 16.96
CA ALA A 349 -10.07 10.83 17.87
C ALA A 349 -9.45 10.29 19.16
N THR A 350 -9.94 10.68 20.34
CA THR A 350 -9.42 10.20 21.63
C THR A 350 -10.49 10.14 22.72
N PHE A 351 -10.30 9.26 23.71
CA PHE A 351 -11.16 9.16 24.89
C PHE A 351 -10.80 10.22 25.95
N SER A 352 -11.78 10.60 26.76
CA SER A 352 -11.52 11.30 28.02
C SER A 352 -10.76 10.42 29.02
N PRO A 353 -10.07 11.00 30.01
CA PRO A 353 -9.33 10.24 31.03
C PRO A 353 -10.19 9.27 31.84
N ASP A 354 -11.51 9.50 31.92
CA ASP A 354 -12.48 8.60 32.57
C ASP A 354 -13.16 7.61 31.59
N GLY A 355 -12.84 7.69 30.29
CA GLY A 355 -13.36 6.83 29.24
C GLY A 355 -14.82 7.04 28.86
N LYS A 356 -15.49 8.07 29.41
CA LYS A 356 -16.93 8.31 29.18
C LYS A 356 -17.23 9.17 27.96
N LEU A 357 -16.28 10.00 27.55
CA LEU A 357 -16.41 10.87 26.40
C LEU A 357 -15.37 10.51 25.33
N ILE A 358 -15.67 10.87 24.09
CA ILE A 358 -14.73 10.90 22.98
C ILE A 358 -14.70 12.32 22.44
N VAL A 359 -13.53 12.83 22.10
CA VAL A 359 -13.38 14.04 21.30
C VAL A 359 -12.80 13.69 19.94
N THR A 360 -13.40 14.22 18.87
CA THR A 360 -12.90 14.11 17.52
C THR A 360 -12.53 15.48 16.97
N ALA A 361 -11.49 15.54 16.14
CA ALA A 361 -11.12 16.71 15.35
C ALA A 361 -11.33 16.39 13.86
N GLY A 362 -11.79 17.37 13.09
CA GLY A 362 -12.04 17.19 11.66
C GLY A 362 -11.34 18.23 10.79
N ALA A 363 -11.10 17.83 9.54
CA ALA A 363 -10.73 18.74 8.46
C ALA A 363 -11.85 19.75 8.13
N ASP A 364 -13.07 19.53 8.65
CA ASP A 364 -14.22 20.43 8.55
C ASP A 364 -14.18 21.63 9.52
N ASN A 365 -13.02 21.92 10.11
CA ASN A 365 -12.77 23.01 11.06
C ASN A 365 -13.54 22.88 12.39
N THR A 366 -14.09 21.70 12.71
CA THR A 366 -14.79 21.45 13.97
C THR A 366 -14.10 20.41 14.83
N ALA A 367 -14.23 20.56 16.14
CA ALA A 367 -14.09 19.44 17.07
C ALA A 367 -15.46 19.04 17.60
N ARG A 368 -15.67 17.76 17.89
CA ARG A 368 -16.96 17.24 18.36
C ARG A 368 -16.75 16.37 19.58
N VAL A 369 -17.66 16.48 20.54
CA VAL A 369 -17.64 15.68 21.77
C VAL A 369 -18.80 14.70 21.73
N TRP A 370 -18.52 13.44 22.03
CA TRP A 370 -19.44 12.32 21.92
C TRP A 370 -19.54 11.59 23.25
N ASP A 371 -20.72 11.06 23.54
CA ASP A 371 -20.88 10.07 24.60
C ASP A 371 -20.28 8.73 24.13
N ALA A 372 -19.30 8.21 24.86
CA ALA A 372 -18.52 7.04 24.45
C ALA A 372 -19.30 5.72 24.54
N THR A 373 -20.48 5.72 25.15
CA THR A 373 -21.30 4.50 25.33
C THR A 373 -22.38 4.41 24.26
N THR A 374 -23.04 5.54 24.00
CA THR A 374 -24.19 5.64 23.09
C THR A 374 -23.81 6.11 21.69
N GLY A 375 -22.64 6.74 21.53
CA GLY A 375 -22.21 7.39 20.29
C GLY A 375 -22.96 8.68 19.99
N LYS A 376 -23.78 9.19 20.92
CA LYS A 376 -24.53 10.43 20.72
C LYS A 376 -23.57 11.63 20.73
N GLN A 377 -23.68 12.50 19.73
CA GLN A 377 -22.99 13.79 19.73
C GLN A 377 -23.55 14.70 20.83
N LEU A 378 -22.69 15.19 21.71
CA LEU A 378 -23.03 16.10 22.81
C LEU A 378 -22.75 17.55 22.44
N LEU A 379 -21.59 17.84 21.85
CA LEU A 379 -21.14 19.19 21.53
C LEU A 379 -20.50 19.27 20.15
N VAL A 380 -20.56 20.46 19.55
CA VAL A 380 -19.78 20.85 18.37
C VAL A 380 -19.02 22.13 18.70
N LEU A 381 -17.70 22.03 18.81
CA LEU A 381 -16.79 23.13 19.08
C LEU A 381 -16.47 23.83 17.76
N LYS A 382 -17.05 25.03 17.57
CA LYS A 382 -16.91 25.84 16.36
C LYS A 382 -16.12 27.10 16.65
N GLY A 383 -15.32 27.52 15.68
CA GLY A 383 -14.65 28.82 15.71
C GLY A 383 -13.30 28.85 14.99
N HIS A 384 -12.67 27.70 14.76
CA HIS A 384 -11.49 27.60 13.89
C HIS A 384 -11.85 27.91 12.44
N THR A 385 -10.92 28.52 11.71
CA THR A 385 -11.09 28.86 10.29
C THR A 385 -10.30 27.96 9.34
N GLY A 386 -9.60 26.97 9.89
CA GLY A 386 -8.85 25.96 9.15
C GLY A 386 -8.99 24.59 9.78
N ALA A 387 -8.55 23.55 9.06
CA ALA A 387 -8.65 22.17 9.48
C ALA A 387 -8.05 21.98 10.87
N LEU A 388 -8.71 21.20 11.73
CA LEU A 388 -8.09 20.84 13.00
C LEU A 388 -7.14 19.67 12.76
N ASN A 389 -5.99 19.73 13.43
CA ASN A 389 -4.98 18.67 13.39
C ASN A 389 -5.07 17.78 14.63
N THR A 390 -5.38 18.34 15.80
CA THR A 390 -5.61 17.57 17.03
C THR A 390 -6.73 18.14 17.90
N ALA A 391 -7.32 17.26 18.72
CA ALA A 391 -8.19 17.62 19.83
C ALA A 391 -7.94 16.63 20.99
N ARG A 392 -7.63 17.13 22.19
CA ARG A 392 -7.28 16.29 23.36
C ARG A 392 -7.88 16.84 24.64
N PHE A 393 -8.29 15.95 25.53
CA PHE A 393 -8.72 16.32 26.88
C PHE A 393 -7.52 16.69 27.77
N SER A 394 -7.74 17.57 28.74
CA SER A 394 -6.85 17.74 29.88
C SER A 394 -6.80 16.47 30.73
N PRO A 395 -5.74 16.26 31.56
CA PRO A 395 -5.63 15.07 32.41
C PRO A 395 -6.78 14.88 33.40
N ASP A 396 -7.44 15.96 33.80
CA ASP A 396 -8.63 15.95 34.66
C ASP A 396 -9.97 15.88 33.89
N GLY A 397 -9.92 15.88 32.55
CA GLY A 397 -11.07 15.81 31.64
C GLY A 397 -11.90 17.08 31.52
N LYS A 398 -11.60 18.14 32.28
CA LYS A 398 -12.43 19.37 32.32
C LYS A 398 -12.27 20.26 31.10
N PHE A 399 -11.15 20.18 30.42
CA PHE A 399 -10.84 21.02 29.27
C PHE A 399 -10.51 20.19 28.04
N ILE A 400 -10.69 20.80 26.87
CA ILE A 400 -10.22 20.27 25.59
C ILE A 400 -9.27 21.30 24.99
N ILE A 401 -8.11 20.86 24.48
CA ILE A 401 -7.23 21.67 23.65
C ILE A 401 -7.34 21.21 22.19
N THR A 402 -7.48 22.16 21.26
CA THR A 402 -7.48 21.92 19.81
C THR A 402 -6.31 22.64 19.15
N ALA A 403 -5.73 22.06 18.11
CA ALA A 403 -4.73 22.69 17.24
C ALA A 403 -5.24 22.74 15.81
N SER A 404 -4.94 23.81 15.07
CA SER A 404 -5.50 24.02 13.74
C SER A 404 -4.51 24.63 12.74
N ALA A 405 -4.77 24.35 11.47
CA ALA A 405 -4.16 25.02 10.33
C ALA A 405 -4.42 26.54 10.28
N ASP A 406 -5.35 27.07 11.08
CA ASP A 406 -5.54 28.52 11.25
C ASP A 406 -4.45 29.22 12.10
N SER A 407 -3.36 28.50 12.40
CA SER A 407 -2.22 28.98 13.21
C SER A 407 -2.55 29.24 14.68
N THR A 408 -3.70 28.75 15.17
CA THR A 408 -4.07 28.86 16.58
C THR A 408 -4.24 27.50 17.24
N ALA A 409 -3.99 27.45 18.55
CA ALA A 409 -4.57 26.44 19.42
C ALA A 409 -5.66 27.08 20.29
N ARG A 410 -6.64 26.30 20.74
CA ARG A 410 -7.77 26.81 21.54
C ARG A 410 -8.11 25.88 22.68
N ILE A 411 -8.48 26.46 23.82
CA ILE A 411 -8.90 25.72 25.01
C ILE A 411 -10.39 25.93 25.20
N TRP A 412 -11.10 24.82 25.38
CA TRP A 412 -12.55 24.74 25.50
C TRP A 412 -12.94 24.10 26.83
N ASP A 413 -14.06 24.53 27.39
CA ASP A 413 -14.70 23.84 28.51
C ASP A 413 -15.40 22.57 28.01
N THR A 414 -15.08 21.41 28.61
CA THR A 414 -15.62 20.10 28.17
C THR A 414 -17.13 19.99 28.39
N ALA A 415 -17.68 20.63 29.43
CA ALA A 415 -19.08 20.46 29.81
C ALA A 415 -20.03 21.33 28.96
N SER A 416 -19.66 22.59 28.73
CA SER A 416 -20.46 23.58 28.02
C SER A 416 -20.08 23.72 26.54
N GLY A 417 -18.85 23.35 26.17
CA GLY A 417 -18.29 23.62 24.84
C GLY A 417 -17.89 25.07 24.62
N GLN A 418 -17.85 25.90 25.67
CA GLN A 418 -17.45 27.29 25.58
C GLN A 418 -15.95 27.43 25.30
N LEU A 419 -15.59 28.34 24.39
CA LEU A 419 -14.20 28.74 24.16
C LEU A 419 -13.71 29.57 25.36
N LEU A 420 -12.67 29.09 26.05
CA LEU A 420 -12.09 29.73 27.23
C LEU A 420 -10.85 30.56 26.91
N ALA A 421 -10.00 30.07 26.00
CA ALA A 421 -8.77 30.76 25.61
C ALA A 421 -8.36 30.45 24.17
N ILE A 422 -7.69 31.43 23.54
CA ILE A 422 -7.00 31.25 22.26
C ILE A 422 -5.50 31.37 22.54
N VAL A 423 -4.77 30.34 22.18
CA VAL A 423 -3.31 30.25 22.30
C VAL A 423 -2.71 30.80 21.02
N LEU A 424 -2.06 31.96 21.15
CA LEU A 424 -1.37 32.68 20.08
C LEU A 424 0.15 32.55 20.27
N GLY A 425 0.91 32.65 19.18
CA GLY A 425 2.37 32.66 19.24
C GLY A 425 3.04 32.07 18.00
N HIS A 426 2.33 31.24 17.24
CA HIS A 426 2.83 30.65 16.01
C HIS A 426 2.52 31.52 14.77
N ASN A 427 3.43 31.50 13.80
CA ASN A 427 3.28 32.18 12.51
C ASN A 427 2.91 31.21 11.37
N GLY A 428 2.59 29.96 11.71
CA GLY A 428 2.14 28.93 10.79
C GLY A 428 1.16 27.95 11.45
N PRO A 429 0.62 27.00 10.68
CA PRO A 429 -0.27 25.94 11.15
C PRO A 429 0.21 25.30 12.45
N VAL A 430 -0.68 25.15 13.44
CA VAL A 430 -0.36 24.41 14.67
C VAL A 430 -0.69 22.94 14.43
N SER A 431 0.34 22.10 14.39
CA SER A 431 0.23 20.68 14.04
C SER A 431 -0.18 19.83 15.24
N ASP A 432 0.27 20.17 16.44
CA ASP A 432 -0.08 19.44 17.67
C ASP A 432 -0.20 20.38 18.87
N ALA A 433 -1.05 20.02 19.84
CA ALA A 433 -1.22 20.71 21.10
C ALA A 433 -1.56 19.72 22.21
N ASN A 434 -0.92 19.86 23.38
CA ASN A 434 -1.11 18.94 24.50
C ASN A 434 -0.98 19.65 25.85
N PHE A 435 -1.68 19.12 26.86
CA PHE A 435 -1.48 19.49 28.26
C PHE A 435 -0.30 18.70 28.84
N SER A 436 0.40 19.30 29.81
CA SER A 436 1.33 18.55 30.65
C SER A 436 0.58 17.52 31.50
N PRO A 437 1.22 16.42 31.95
CA PRO A 437 0.57 15.40 32.77
C PRO A 437 -0.06 15.92 34.07
N ASP A 438 0.49 17.00 34.63
CA ASP A 438 -0.07 17.68 35.82
C ASP A 438 -1.13 18.74 35.49
N GLY A 439 -1.44 18.95 34.21
CA GLY A 439 -2.44 19.91 33.71
C GLY A 439 -2.01 21.38 33.78
N LYS A 440 -0.81 21.70 34.29
CA LYS A 440 -0.40 23.07 34.58
C LYS A 440 0.17 23.83 33.40
N ASN A 441 0.63 23.14 32.37
CA ASN A 441 1.24 23.73 31.18
C ASN A 441 0.59 23.17 29.92
N ILE A 442 0.75 23.91 28.84
CA ILE A 442 0.41 23.48 27.50
C ILE A 442 1.66 23.57 26.61
N LEU A 443 1.77 22.61 25.69
CA LEU A 443 2.78 22.56 24.64
C LEU A 443 2.05 22.65 23.30
N THR A 444 2.47 23.56 22.43
CA THR A 444 2.02 23.64 21.03
C THR A 444 3.22 23.48 20.11
N ALA A 445 3.04 22.77 19.00
CA ALA A 445 4.05 22.57 17.96
C ALA A 445 3.48 22.99 16.60
N SER A 446 4.29 23.67 15.80
CA SER A 446 3.84 24.28 14.54
C SER A 446 4.79 24.01 13.37
N GLU A 447 4.23 24.09 12.17
CA GLU A 447 4.97 24.05 10.90
C GLU A 447 5.89 25.27 10.71
N ASP A 448 5.82 26.29 11.57
CA ASP A 448 6.78 27.39 11.61
C ASP A 448 8.15 27.03 12.24
N PHE A 449 8.37 25.73 12.48
CA PHE A 449 9.57 25.15 13.10
C PHE A 449 9.75 25.51 14.58
N THR A 450 8.68 25.91 15.27
CA THR A 450 8.72 26.21 16.70
C THR A 450 7.84 25.29 17.54
N ALA A 451 8.24 25.10 18.79
CA ALA A 451 7.44 24.49 19.83
C ALA A 451 7.39 25.46 21.03
N ILE A 452 6.19 25.78 21.50
CA ILE A 452 5.97 26.76 22.57
C ILE A 452 5.41 26.02 23.79
N ILE A 453 6.06 26.19 24.93
CA ILE A 453 5.56 25.73 26.23
C ILE A 453 5.15 26.98 27.02
N GLN A 454 3.94 26.97 27.55
CA GLN A 454 3.44 28.05 28.40
C GLN A 454 2.53 27.52 29.51
N PRO A 455 2.39 28.26 30.62
CA PRO A 455 1.43 27.93 31.67
C PRO A 455 0.00 27.89 31.12
N CYS A 456 -0.81 26.97 31.63
CA CYS A 456 -2.26 27.03 31.43
C CYS A 456 -2.89 27.79 32.60
N ASP A 457 -2.96 29.12 32.47
CA ASP A 457 -3.46 29.99 33.55
C ASP A 457 -4.90 29.70 33.95
N ILE A 458 -5.70 29.14 33.05
CA ILE A 458 -7.10 28.73 33.30
C ILE A 458 -7.23 27.29 33.82
N CYS A 459 -6.16 26.48 33.79
CA CYS A 459 -6.18 25.10 34.28
C CYS A 459 -5.81 24.99 35.77
N GLY A 460 -5.23 26.05 36.35
CA GLY A 460 -4.66 26.06 37.69
C GLY A 460 -5.59 26.50 38.83
N SER A 461 -6.90 26.64 38.58
CA SER A 461 -7.90 27.05 39.58
C SER A 461 -8.78 25.90 40.08
#